data_AF-A0A2G7G5L5-F1
#
_entry.id   AF-A0A2G7G5L5-F1
#
_cell.length_a   1.000
_cell.length_b   1.000
_cell.length_c   1.000
_cell.angle_alpha   90.00
_cell.angle_beta   90.00
_cell.angle_gamma   90.00
#
_symmetry.space_group_name_H-M   'P 1'
#
loop_
_entity.id
_entity.type
_entity.pdbx_description
1 polymer ?
#
loop_
_entity_poly.entity_id
_entity_poly.type
_entity_poly.pdbx_seq_one_letter_code
_entity_poly.pdbx_strand_id
1 'polypeptide(L)'
;MDVVIVGDSLSMVALGMEDTNEVTIEDILLHCRSVSRAVKHAFTITDLPMGSYELSPEQALQSAIRIVKEGGMKAVKLEGGEQMAPTIRRITQTGIPVLAHIGLTPQRQHSIGGFKVQGKSVAGAVKGLRDALAVQEAGAFMVLFEAVPGEVAALITERLRVPTIGIGAGVGCSGQVLVQVDLTRNFPPGRFVPKL
;
A
#
# COMPACT_ATOMS: atom_id res chain seq x y z
N MET A 1 0.75 -14.07 12.13
CA MET A 1 1.04 -12.94 11.24
C MET A 1 1.46 -13.50 9.92
N ASP A 2 0.62 -13.32 8.89
CA ASP A 2 0.81 -13.93 7.57
C ASP A 2 1.67 -13.05 6.65
N VAL A 3 1.53 -11.72 6.81
CA VAL A 3 2.21 -10.70 6.01
C VAL A 3 2.85 -9.65 6.93
N VAL A 4 4.04 -9.18 6.55
CA VAL A 4 4.71 -8.02 7.15
C VAL A 4 4.99 -7.01 6.04
N ILE A 5 4.56 -5.76 6.26
CA ILE A 5 4.78 -4.67 5.30
C ILE A 5 5.76 -3.66 5.89
N VAL A 6 6.88 -3.44 5.20
CA VAL A 6 7.72 -2.25 5.43
C VAL A 6 7.09 -1.11 4.66
N GLY A 7 6.16 -0.41 5.32
CA GLY A 7 5.42 0.68 4.71
C GLY A 7 6.10 2.03 4.89
N ASP A 8 5.82 2.96 3.99
CA ASP A 8 6.27 4.36 4.07
C ASP A 8 5.76 5.09 5.32
N SER A 9 4.70 4.58 5.98
CA SER A 9 4.30 4.96 7.33
C SER A 9 5.45 5.02 8.36
N LEU A 10 6.55 4.29 8.14
CA LEU A 10 7.77 4.38 8.96
C LEU A 10 8.34 5.80 9.03
N SER A 11 8.10 6.61 8.00
CA SER A 11 8.49 8.01 7.93
C SER A 11 7.96 8.78 9.16
N MET A 12 6.66 8.63 9.44
CA MET A 12 6.01 9.29 10.56
C MET A 12 6.27 8.55 11.88
N VAL A 13 6.21 7.22 11.89
CA VAL A 13 6.16 6.45 13.15
C VAL A 13 7.51 6.01 13.69
N ALA A 14 8.56 6.06 12.86
CA ALA A 14 9.91 5.66 13.23
C ALA A 14 10.94 6.77 12.98
N LEU A 15 10.79 7.57 11.92
CA LEU A 15 11.73 8.65 11.56
C LEU A 15 11.30 10.03 12.07
N GLY A 16 10.04 10.18 12.49
CA GLY A 16 9.52 11.45 13.04
C GLY A 16 9.33 12.55 11.99
N MET A 17 9.23 12.18 10.71
CA MET A 17 8.89 13.07 9.60
C MET A 17 7.42 13.50 9.67
N GLU A 18 7.06 14.60 9.03
CA GLU A 18 5.70 15.15 9.10
C GLU A 18 4.71 14.29 8.31
N ASP A 19 5.15 13.73 7.17
CA ASP A 19 4.36 12.85 6.34
C ASP A 19 5.19 11.80 5.60
N THR A 20 4.52 10.93 4.85
CA THR A 20 5.15 9.82 4.12
C THR A 20 5.92 10.24 2.86
N ASN A 21 5.85 11.49 2.41
CA ASN A 21 6.47 11.94 1.16
C ASN A 21 7.96 12.27 1.35
N GLU A 22 8.41 12.52 2.58
CA GLU A 22 9.81 12.81 2.89
C GLU A 22 10.72 11.57 2.80
N VAL A 23 10.14 10.37 2.92
CA VAL A 23 10.91 9.13 2.98
C VAL A 23 11.53 8.77 1.63
N THR A 24 12.82 8.46 1.64
CA THR A 24 13.53 8.05 0.42
C THR A 24 13.53 6.53 0.26
N ILE A 25 13.86 6.05 -0.94
CA ILE A 25 14.07 4.60 -1.16
C ILE A 25 15.24 4.07 -0.30
N GLU A 26 16.24 4.89 0.03
CA GLU A 26 17.37 4.48 0.87
C GLU A 26 16.95 4.25 2.32
N ASP A 27 16.06 5.10 2.84
CA ASP A 27 15.45 4.93 4.17
C ASP A 27 14.64 3.63 4.21
N ILE A 28 13.78 3.41 3.21
CA ILE A 28 13.00 2.16 3.09
C ILE A 28 13.92 0.94 3.03
N LEU A 29 14.99 0.96 2.22
CA LEU A 29 15.93 -0.15 2.06
C LEU A 29 16.64 -0.50 3.36
N LEU A 30 16.99 0.48 4.19
CA LEU A 30 17.57 0.23 5.51
C LEU A 30 16.61 -0.62 6.37
N HIS A 31 15.34 -0.25 6.43
CA HIS A 31 14.32 -0.99 7.18
C HIS A 31 14.03 -2.37 6.58
N CYS A 32 14.00 -2.48 5.25
CA CYS A 32 13.83 -3.75 4.55
C CYS A 32 14.90 -4.77 4.96
N ARG A 33 16.17 -4.37 4.95
CA ARG A 33 17.28 -5.23 5.36
C ARG A 33 17.16 -5.69 6.82
N SER A 34 16.62 -4.85 7.69
CA SER A 34 16.36 -5.22 9.08
C SER A 34 15.28 -6.31 9.17
N VAL A 35 14.15 -6.09 8.49
CA VAL A 35 13.00 -7.00 8.51
C VAL A 35 13.30 -8.33 7.81
N SER A 36 13.98 -8.30 6.65
CA SER A 36 14.29 -9.52 5.87
C SER A 36 15.23 -10.48 6.62
N ARG A 37 16.11 -9.96 7.50
CA ARG A 37 16.93 -10.80 8.37
C ARG A 37 16.13 -11.48 9.48
N ALA A 38 15.09 -10.83 9.99
CA ALA A 38 14.32 -11.28 11.14
C ALA A 38 13.15 -12.20 10.75
N VAL A 39 12.38 -11.86 9.71
CA VAL A 39 11.16 -12.56 9.33
C VAL A 39 11.49 -13.91 8.69
N LYS A 40 11.01 -15.01 9.29
CA LYS A 40 11.24 -16.38 8.79
C LYS A 40 10.06 -16.99 8.05
N HIS A 41 8.83 -16.66 8.45
CA HIS A 41 7.62 -17.32 7.93
C HIS A 41 6.69 -16.39 7.16
N ALA A 42 6.50 -15.15 7.63
CA ALA A 42 5.59 -14.21 6.98
C ALA A 42 6.06 -13.84 5.56
N PHE A 43 5.09 -13.50 4.71
CA PHE A 43 5.35 -12.91 3.40
C PHE A 43 5.71 -11.43 3.60
N THR A 44 6.83 -10.99 3.00
CA THR A 44 7.36 -9.64 3.20
C THR A 44 7.09 -8.76 1.98
N ILE A 45 6.45 -7.63 2.22
CA ILE A 45 6.09 -6.63 1.21
C ILE A 45 6.72 -5.30 1.62
N THR A 46 7.06 -4.47 0.66
CA THR A 46 7.60 -3.12 0.92
C THR A 46 6.95 -2.10 0.02
N ASP A 47 6.72 -0.91 0.55
CA ASP A 47 6.29 0.22 -0.27
C ASP A 47 7.33 0.70 -1.27
N LEU A 48 6.88 1.00 -2.48
CA LEU A 48 7.56 1.97 -3.34
C LEU A 48 7.20 3.37 -2.80
N PRO A 49 8.15 4.12 -2.22
CA PRO A 49 7.88 5.45 -1.70
C PRO A 49 7.59 6.42 -2.84
N MET A 50 6.94 7.55 -2.52
CA MET A 50 6.62 8.59 -3.50
C MET A 50 7.87 9.01 -4.30
N GLY A 51 7.70 9.19 -5.60
CA GLY A 51 8.76 9.59 -6.54
C GLY A 51 9.62 8.43 -7.05
N SER A 52 9.41 7.21 -6.56
CA SER A 52 10.16 6.03 -6.98
C SER A 52 9.48 5.20 -8.09
N TYR A 53 8.22 5.49 -8.44
CA TYR A 53 7.45 4.66 -9.37
C TYR A 53 6.51 5.43 -10.33
N GLU A 54 6.38 6.73 -10.16
CA GLU A 54 5.38 7.56 -10.84
C GLU A 54 5.90 8.14 -12.16
N LEU A 55 7.22 8.22 -12.39
CA LEU A 55 7.76 8.82 -13.61
C LEU A 55 7.53 7.91 -14.83
N SER A 56 7.73 6.60 -14.67
CA SER A 56 7.49 5.60 -15.72
C SER A 56 7.41 4.17 -15.18
N PRO A 57 6.78 3.24 -15.92
CA PRO A 57 6.84 1.82 -15.62
C PRO A 57 8.26 1.26 -15.48
N GLU A 58 9.21 1.77 -16.27
CA GLU A 58 10.63 1.40 -16.22
C GLU A 58 11.30 1.85 -14.92
N GLN A 59 11.04 3.09 -14.48
CA GLN A 59 11.54 3.60 -13.20
C GLN A 59 11.01 2.75 -12.05
N ALA A 60 9.70 2.48 -12.04
CA ALA A 60 9.07 1.67 -11.02
C ALA A 60 9.65 0.25 -10.94
N LEU A 61 9.92 -0.37 -12.10
CA LEU A 61 10.59 -1.65 -12.17
C LEU A 61 12.01 -1.59 -11.61
N GLN A 62 12.79 -0.55 -11.93
CA GLN A 62 14.13 -0.38 -11.35
C GLN A 62 14.05 -0.31 -9.81
N SER A 63 13.15 0.52 -9.28
CA SER A 63 12.91 0.62 -7.84
C SER A 63 12.48 -0.72 -7.22
N ALA A 64 11.56 -1.44 -7.86
CA ALA A 64 11.11 -2.75 -7.38
C ALA A 64 12.23 -3.79 -7.37
N ILE A 65 13.10 -3.79 -8.39
CA ILE A 65 14.29 -4.65 -8.44
C ILE A 65 15.24 -4.33 -7.29
N ARG A 66 15.45 -3.05 -6.98
CA ARG A 66 16.28 -2.64 -5.82
C ARG A 66 15.69 -3.14 -4.51
N ILE A 67 14.38 -2.96 -4.29
CA ILE A 67 13.69 -3.45 -3.09
C ILE A 67 13.88 -4.98 -2.91
N VAL A 68 13.75 -5.76 -3.98
CA VAL A 68 13.96 -7.20 -3.93
C VAL A 68 15.43 -7.56 -3.67
N LYS A 69 16.36 -7.01 -4.46
CA LYS A 69 17.79 -7.38 -4.41
C LYS A 69 18.53 -6.83 -3.20
N GLU A 70 18.35 -5.55 -2.89
CA GLU A 70 19.06 -4.85 -1.83
C GLU A 70 18.31 -4.95 -0.50
N GLY A 71 16.97 -4.94 -0.54
CA GLY A 71 16.12 -5.04 0.65
C GLY A 71 15.84 -6.47 1.12
N GLY A 72 15.94 -7.47 0.21
CA GLY A 72 15.63 -8.87 0.51
C GLY A 72 14.13 -9.13 0.66
N MET A 73 13.29 -8.34 -0.02
CA MET A 73 11.82 -8.38 0.11
C MET A 73 11.20 -9.23 -1.00
N LYS A 74 10.01 -9.81 -0.73
CA LYS A 74 9.37 -10.77 -1.65
C LYS A 74 8.41 -10.10 -2.64
N ALA A 75 7.94 -8.89 -2.34
CA ALA A 75 6.97 -8.15 -3.16
C ALA A 75 7.05 -6.66 -2.87
N VAL A 76 6.38 -5.88 -3.72
CA VAL A 76 6.24 -4.42 -3.56
C VAL A 76 4.78 -4.00 -3.44
N LYS A 77 4.54 -2.87 -2.75
CA LYS A 77 3.27 -2.14 -2.70
C LYS A 77 3.43 -0.81 -3.46
N LEU A 78 2.42 -0.39 -4.20
CA LEU A 78 2.35 0.94 -4.80
C LEU A 78 0.94 1.52 -4.74
N GLU A 79 0.82 2.84 -4.79
CA GLU A 79 -0.44 3.54 -4.62
C GLU A 79 -1.02 4.04 -5.95
N GLY A 80 -2.28 3.66 -6.22
CA GLY A 80 -3.02 4.14 -7.38
C GLY A 80 -3.90 3.07 -8.02
N GLY A 81 -4.92 3.55 -8.72
CA GLY A 81 -5.94 2.73 -9.36
C GLY A 81 -5.61 2.43 -10.82
N GLU A 82 -6.61 2.58 -11.69
CA GLU A 82 -6.54 2.26 -13.13
C GLU A 82 -5.31 2.88 -13.82
N GLN A 83 -4.94 4.11 -13.44
CA GLN A 83 -3.79 4.81 -14.02
C GLN A 83 -2.45 4.10 -13.78
N MET A 84 -2.33 3.28 -12.72
CA MET A 84 -1.12 2.54 -12.40
C MET A 84 -1.07 1.15 -13.03
N ALA A 85 -2.11 0.73 -13.76
CA ALA A 85 -2.15 -0.57 -14.42
C ALA A 85 -0.94 -0.84 -15.35
N PRO A 86 -0.44 0.12 -16.17
CA PRO A 86 0.76 -0.12 -16.98
C PRO A 86 2.00 -0.43 -16.13
N THR A 87 2.18 0.27 -15.01
CA THR A 87 3.30 0.07 -14.08
C THR A 87 3.20 -1.26 -13.35
N ILE A 88 2.03 -1.61 -12.83
CA ILE A 88 1.78 -2.91 -12.18
C ILE A 88 2.08 -4.04 -13.16
N ARG A 89 1.60 -3.93 -14.40
CA ARG A 89 1.86 -4.93 -15.44
C ARG A 89 3.35 -5.05 -15.75
N ARG A 90 4.06 -3.93 -15.83
CA ARG A 90 5.50 -3.92 -16.12
C ARG A 90 6.32 -4.63 -15.05
N ILE A 91 5.99 -4.42 -13.77
CA ILE A 91 6.67 -5.04 -12.62
C ILE A 91 6.32 -6.53 -12.54
N THR A 92 5.04 -6.88 -12.67
CA THR A 92 4.59 -8.27 -12.53
C THR A 92 5.11 -9.18 -13.64
N GLN A 93 5.29 -8.66 -14.86
CA GLN A 93 5.90 -9.39 -15.97
C GLN A 93 7.35 -9.82 -15.72
N THR A 94 8.07 -9.20 -14.78
CA THR A 94 9.42 -9.64 -14.39
C THR A 94 9.42 -10.62 -13.21
N GLY A 95 8.24 -11.07 -12.77
CA GLY A 95 8.07 -12.02 -11.67
C GLY A 95 8.05 -11.40 -10.28
N ILE A 96 8.03 -10.06 -10.15
CA ILE A 96 7.92 -9.39 -8.84
C ILE A 96 6.44 -9.20 -8.51
N PRO A 97 5.91 -9.80 -7.43
CA PRO A 97 4.52 -9.62 -7.04
C PRO A 97 4.24 -8.17 -6.58
N VAL A 98 3.07 -7.65 -6.96
CA VAL A 98 2.63 -6.30 -6.60
C VAL A 98 1.32 -6.35 -5.79
N LEU A 99 1.33 -5.74 -4.63
CA LEU A 99 0.12 -5.38 -3.88
C LEU A 99 -0.29 -3.97 -4.31
N ALA A 100 -1.48 -3.84 -4.91
CA ALA A 100 -1.99 -2.53 -5.31
C ALA A 100 -2.71 -1.86 -4.14
N HIS A 101 -2.47 -0.59 -3.89
CA HIS A 101 -3.16 0.19 -2.87
C HIS A 101 -4.10 1.21 -3.53
N ILE A 102 -5.41 1.08 -3.27
CA ILE A 102 -6.44 2.01 -3.72
C ILE A 102 -7.29 2.53 -2.54
N GLY A 103 -8.15 3.52 -2.80
CA GLY A 103 -8.87 4.23 -1.76
C GLY A 103 -8.10 5.49 -1.36
N LEU A 104 -7.95 5.74 -0.07
CA LEU A 104 -7.10 6.81 0.42
C LEU A 104 -5.63 6.42 0.20
N THR A 105 -4.90 7.19 -0.60
CA THR A 105 -3.47 6.96 -0.87
C THR A 105 -2.66 8.08 -0.19
N PRO A 106 -2.06 7.83 0.99
CA PRO A 106 -1.32 8.82 1.78
C PRO A 106 -0.28 9.62 0.99
N GLN A 107 0.41 9.00 0.02
CA GLN A 107 1.41 9.68 -0.81
C GLN A 107 0.80 10.81 -1.66
N ARG A 108 -0.52 10.80 -1.84
CA ARG A 108 -1.27 11.82 -2.58
C ARG A 108 -2.05 12.77 -1.67
N GLN A 109 -1.81 12.75 -0.34
CA GLN A 109 -2.62 13.48 0.64
C GLN A 109 -2.84 14.97 0.28
N HIS A 110 -1.83 15.67 -0.24
CA HIS A 110 -1.97 17.10 -0.58
C HIS A 110 -2.93 17.31 -1.76
N SER A 111 -2.94 16.41 -2.74
CA SER A 111 -3.82 16.50 -3.91
C SER A 111 -5.28 16.13 -3.60
N ILE A 112 -5.50 15.26 -2.60
CA ILE A 112 -6.83 14.80 -2.18
C ILE A 112 -7.36 15.56 -0.96
N GLY A 113 -6.60 16.55 -0.47
CA GLY A 113 -6.99 17.44 0.62
C GLY A 113 -6.98 16.78 1.99
N GLY A 114 -5.99 15.94 2.26
CA GLY A 114 -5.72 15.25 3.53
C GLY A 114 -6.27 13.82 3.61
N PHE A 115 -6.20 13.23 4.81
CA PHE A 115 -6.71 11.88 5.12
C PHE A 115 -8.24 11.84 5.15
N LYS A 116 -8.86 11.80 3.97
CA LYS A 116 -10.32 11.75 3.82
C LYS A 116 -10.77 10.39 3.31
N VAL A 117 -11.86 9.89 3.90
CA VAL A 117 -12.55 8.67 3.45
C VAL A 117 -12.97 8.81 1.98
N GLN A 118 -12.63 7.81 1.17
CA GLN A 118 -12.90 7.74 -0.26
C GLN A 118 -14.15 6.90 -0.55
N GLY A 119 -14.76 7.07 -1.73
CA GLY A 119 -15.88 6.20 -2.15
C GLY A 119 -17.22 6.44 -1.45
N LYS A 120 -17.43 7.61 -0.82
CA LYS A 120 -18.71 7.95 -0.13
C LYS A 120 -19.89 8.16 -1.07
N SER A 121 -19.64 8.50 -2.32
CA SER A 121 -20.68 8.69 -3.34
C SER A 121 -20.77 7.47 -4.25
N VAL A 122 -21.92 7.27 -4.90
CA VAL A 122 -22.10 6.22 -5.90
C VAL A 122 -21.02 6.29 -6.98
N ALA A 123 -20.73 7.49 -7.49
CA ALA A 123 -19.67 7.70 -8.47
C ALA A 123 -18.28 7.30 -7.93
N GLY A 124 -17.98 7.63 -6.66
CA GLY A 124 -16.75 7.24 -5.99
C GLY A 124 -16.63 5.72 -5.80
N ALA A 125 -17.72 5.05 -5.40
CA ALA A 125 -17.76 3.59 -5.26
C ALA A 125 -17.56 2.88 -6.61
N VAL A 126 -18.22 3.36 -7.68
CA VAL A 126 -18.04 2.84 -9.04
C VAL A 126 -16.60 3.04 -9.53
N LYS A 127 -15.99 4.20 -9.23
CA LYS A 127 -14.57 4.44 -9.52
C LYS A 127 -13.69 3.44 -8.77
N GLY A 128 -13.93 3.23 -7.47
CA GLY A 128 -13.18 2.28 -6.65
C GLY A 128 -13.25 0.85 -7.21
N LEU A 129 -14.43 0.40 -7.65
CA LEU A 129 -14.57 -0.91 -8.30
C LEU A 129 -13.77 -0.99 -9.61
N ARG A 130 -13.83 0.06 -10.44
CA ARG A 130 -13.06 0.11 -11.70
C ARG A 130 -11.56 0.06 -11.45
N ASP A 131 -11.07 0.86 -10.51
CA ASP A 131 -9.67 0.87 -10.10
C ASP A 131 -9.24 -0.52 -9.64
N ALA A 132 -10.03 -1.15 -8.77
CA ALA A 132 -9.75 -2.48 -8.23
C ALA A 132 -9.67 -3.56 -9.32
N LEU A 133 -10.62 -3.56 -10.25
CA LEU A 133 -10.60 -4.48 -11.40
C LEU A 133 -9.39 -4.21 -12.30
N ALA A 134 -9.09 -2.95 -12.61
CA ALA A 134 -7.98 -2.59 -13.47
C ALA A 134 -6.62 -3.03 -12.91
N VAL A 135 -6.38 -2.82 -11.61
CA VAL A 135 -5.13 -3.26 -10.98
C VAL A 135 -5.02 -4.78 -10.87
N GLN A 136 -6.14 -5.48 -10.67
CA GLN A 136 -6.18 -6.94 -10.74
C GLN A 136 -5.83 -7.45 -12.15
N GLU A 137 -6.45 -6.91 -13.20
CA GLU A 137 -6.16 -7.30 -14.59
C GLU A 137 -4.74 -6.90 -15.04
N ALA A 138 -4.13 -5.94 -14.35
CA ALA A 138 -2.72 -5.59 -14.51
C ALA A 138 -1.76 -6.63 -13.88
N GLY A 139 -2.25 -7.52 -13.02
CA GLY A 139 -1.46 -8.58 -12.40
C GLY A 139 -1.18 -8.36 -10.90
N ALA A 140 -1.81 -7.39 -10.24
CA ALA A 140 -1.71 -7.26 -8.79
C ALA A 140 -2.23 -8.54 -8.12
N PHE A 141 -1.46 -9.10 -7.19
CA PHE A 141 -1.81 -10.37 -6.52
C PHE A 141 -2.65 -10.17 -5.26
N MET A 142 -2.71 -8.93 -4.75
CA MET A 142 -3.58 -8.47 -3.67
C MET A 142 -3.96 -7.01 -3.92
N VAL A 143 -5.10 -6.59 -3.39
CA VAL A 143 -5.52 -5.18 -3.41
C VAL A 143 -5.81 -4.71 -1.99
N LEU A 144 -5.19 -3.61 -1.59
CA LEU A 144 -5.41 -2.96 -0.30
C LEU A 144 -6.40 -1.81 -0.47
N PHE A 145 -7.39 -1.75 0.43
CA PHE A 145 -8.37 -0.67 0.54
C PHE A 145 -8.15 0.11 1.83
N GLU A 146 -7.85 1.41 1.71
CA GLU A 146 -7.71 2.30 2.85
C GLU A 146 -8.83 3.34 2.90
N ALA A 147 -9.44 3.49 4.08
CA ALA A 147 -10.48 4.47 4.39
C ALA A 147 -11.61 4.51 3.33
N VAL A 148 -12.23 3.35 3.07
CA VAL A 148 -13.36 3.15 2.17
C VAL A 148 -14.58 2.66 2.98
N PRO A 149 -15.82 3.08 2.69
CA PRO A 149 -17.00 2.51 3.35
C PRO A 149 -17.00 0.98 3.33
N GLY A 150 -17.26 0.36 4.48
CA GLY A 150 -17.14 -1.10 4.62
C GLY A 150 -18.03 -1.89 3.67
N GLU A 151 -19.24 -1.41 3.39
CA GLU A 151 -20.15 -2.02 2.42
C GLU A 151 -19.60 -1.98 0.99
N VAL A 152 -18.94 -0.89 0.62
CA VAL A 152 -18.29 -0.75 -0.69
C VAL A 152 -17.10 -1.71 -0.79
N ALA A 153 -16.26 -1.77 0.24
CA ALA A 153 -15.12 -2.68 0.28
C ALA A 153 -15.56 -4.16 0.23
N ALA A 154 -16.62 -4.53 0.94
CA ALA A 154 -17.20 -5.87 0.89
C ALA A 154 -17.70 -6.23 -0.53
N LEU A 155 -18.47 -5.34 -1.15
CA LEU A 155 -18.98 -5.53 -2.51
C LEU A 155 -17.85 -5.65 -3.55
N ILE A 156 -16.78 -4.88 -3.42
CA ILE A 156 -15.64 -4.99 -4.33
C ILE A 156 -14.89 -6.31 -4.07
N THR A 157 -14.72 -6.69 -2.81
CA THR A 157 -14.06 -7.95 -2.43
C THR A 157 -14.74 -9.17 -3.07
N GLU A 158 -16.07 -9.22 -3.06
CA GLU A 158 -16.84 -10.31 -3.70
C GLU A 158 -16.64 -10.40 -5.23
N ARG A 159 -16.20 -9.31 -5.88
CA ARG A 159 -16.01 -9.24 -7.34
C ARG A 159 -14.57 -9.52 -7.77
N LEU A 160 -13.62 -9.43 -6.86
CA LEU A 160 -12.22 -9.69 -7.15
C LEU A 160 -11.91 -11.19 -6.99
N ARG A 161 -10.96 -11.66 -7.80
CA ARG A 161 -10.38 -13.00 -7.76
C ARG A 161 -9.16 -13.06 -6.84
N VAL A 162 -8.60 -11.91 -6.49
CA VAL A 162 -7.44 -11.76 -5.61
C VAL A 162 -7.87 -11.32 -4.20
N PRO A 163 -7.12 -11.67 -3.14
CA PRO A 163 -7.43 -11.24 -1.79
C PRO A 163 -7.42 -9.71 -1.65
N THR A 164 -8.34 -9.21 -0.83
CA THR A 164 -8.39 -7.80 -0.44
C THR A 164 -7.94 -7.60 1.00
N ILE A 165 -7.20 -6.52 1.26
CA ILE A 165 -6.70 -6.17 2.59
C ILE A 165 -7.30 -4.83 3.00
N GLY A 166 -8.00 -4.78 4.14
CA GLY A 166 -8.62 -3.56 4.64
C GLY A 166 -7.79 -2.85 5.71
N ILE A 167 -7.83 -1.51 5.70
CA ILE A 167 -7.48 -0.65 6.83
C ILE A 167 -8.47 0.53 6.86
N GLY A 168 -9.31 0.59 7.90
CA GLY A 168 -10.46 1.51 7.89
C GLY A 168 -11.44 1.21 6.75
N ALA A 169 -11.55 -0.06 6.34
CA ALA A 169 -12.38 -0.52 5.22
C ALA A 169 -13.44 -1.57 5.64
N GLY A 170 -13.75 -1.63 6.94
CA GLY A 170 -14.68 -2.62 7.50
C GLY A 170 -14.15 -4.06 7.48
N VAL A 171 -14.99 -4.99 7.91
CA VAL A 171 -14.65 -6.42 8.09
C VAL A 171 -14.86 -7.27 6.84
N GLY A 172 -15.37 -6.69 5.75
CA GLY A 172 -15.72 -7.41 4.52
C GLY A 172 -14.55 -7.72 3.57
N CYS A 173 -13.33 -7.25 3.89
CA CYS A 173 -12.12 -7.61 3.14
C CYS A 173 -11.62 -9.02 3.51
N SER A 174 -10.82 -9.64 2.63
CA SER A 174 -10.22 -10.96 2.87
C SER A 174 -9.23 -10.99 4.06
N GLY A 175 -8.63 -9.85 4.38
CA GLY A 175 -7.72 -9.67 5.51
C GLY A 175 -7.67 -8.22 5.96
N GLN A 176 -6.83 -7.93 6.96
CA GLN A 176 -6.69 -6.60 7.55
C GLN A 176 -5.21 -6.25 7.72
N VAL A 177 -4.90 -4.95 7.70
CA VAL A 177 -3.59 -4.41 8.02
C VAL A 177 -3.72 -3.25 9.00
N LEU A 178 -2.74 -3.12 9.89
CA LEU A 178 -2.62 -2.00 10.81
C LEU A 178 -1.15 -1.62 10.94
N VAL A 179 -0.91 -0.35 11.22
CA VAL A 179 0.43 0.13 11.62
C VAL A 179 0.74 -0.45 13.00
N GLN A 180 1.89 -1.13 13.14
CA GLN A 180 2.26 -1.85 14.36
C GLN A 180 2.18 -0.98 15.61
N VAL A 181 2.64 0.27 15.51
CA VAL A 181 2.70 1.22 16.62
C VAL A 181 1.29 1.63 17.09
N ASP A 182 0.32 1.66 16.17
CA ASP A 182 -1.08 1.98 16.50
C ASP A 182 -1.77 0.79 17.15
N LEU A 183 -1.49 -0.41 16.64
CA LEU A 183 -1.99 -1.66 17.22
C LEU A 183 -1.53 -1.85 18.67
N THR A 184 -0.27 -1.52 18.98
CA THR A 184 0.29 -1.60 20.34
C THR A 184 -0.04 -0.39 21.20
N ARG A 185 -0.79 0.58 20.68
CA ARG A 185 -1.18 1.84 21.36
C ARG A 185 -0.01 2.68 21.83
N ASN A 186 1.11 2.65 21.11
CA ASN A 186 2.26 3.47 21.41
C ASN A 186 2.12 4.86 20.73
N PHE A 187 1.47 5.79 21.42
CA PHE A 187 1.21 7.13 20.90
C PHE A 187 2.10 8.16 21.63
N PRO A 188 3.31 8.44 21.13
CA PRO A 188 4.13 9.51 21.70
C PRO A 188 3.38 10.86 21.64
N PRO A 189 3.58 11.75 22.63
CA PRO A 189 2.90 13.05 22.67
C PRO A 189 3.09 13.83 21.37
N GLY A 190 2.01 14.44 20.85
CA GLY A 190 2.03 15.23 19.62
C GLY A 190 1.85 14.44 18.32
N ARG A 191 1.82 13.10 18.38
CA ARG A 191 1.59 12.26 17.19
C ARG A 191 0.14 12.33 16.72
N PHE A 192 -0.05 12.50 15.40
CA PHE A 192 -1.36 12.31 14.77
C PHE A 192 -1.77 10.83 14.82
N VAL A 193 -2.97 10.56 15.34
CA VAL A 193 -3.56 9.22 15.38
C VAL A 193 -4.82 9.23 14.51
N PRO A 194 -4.85 8.47 13.41
CA PRO A 194 -6.05 8.36 12.58
C PRO A 194 -7.23 7.81 13.40
N LYS A 195 -8.42 8.39 13.21
CA LYS A 195 -9.67 7.78 13.70
C LYS A 195 -10.07 6.69 12.72
N LEU A 196 -9.79 5.43 13.07
CA LEU A 196 -10.22 4.23 12.34
C LEU A 196 -11.74 4.06 12.40
#